data_AF-A0AAN3KTM8-F1
#
_entry.id   AF-A0AAN3KTM8-F1
#
_cell.length_a   1.000
_cell.length_b   1.000
_cell.length_c   1.000
_cell.angle_alpha   90.00
_cell.angle_beta   90.00
_cell.angle_gamma   90.00
#
_symmetry.space_group_name_H-M   'P 1'
#
loop_
_entity.id
_entity.type
_entity.pdbx_description
1 polymer ?
#
loop_
_entity_poly.entity_id
_entity_poly.type
_entity_poly.pdbx_seq_one_letter_code
_entity_poly.pdbx_strand_id
1 'polypeptide(L)'
;MNTKIKYGLSAAVLALIAAGASAPEILDQFLDEKEGNHTTAYRDGAGIWTICRGATRVDGKPVIPGMKLSKGKCDRVNAIERDKALAWVEKNIKVPLT
;
A
#
# COMPACT_ATOMS: atom_id res chain seq x y z
N MET A 1 -12.42 1.67 33.95
CA MET A 1 -12.07 0.96 32.70
C MET A 1 -11.22 1.90 31.87
N ASN A 2 -9.95 1.54 31.65
CA ASN A 2 -9.04 2.34 30.83
C ASN A 2 -9.36 2.02 29.37
N THR A 3 -10.24 2.81 28.76
CA THR A 3 -10.60 2.66 27.35
C THR A 3 -9.38 3.08 26.54
N LYS A 4 -8.43 2.16 26.32
CA LYS A 4 -7.36 2.37 25.35
C LYS A 4 -8.04 2.76 24.05
N ILE A 5 -7.85 4.01 23.62
CA ILE A 5 -8.27 4.46 22.30
C ILE A 5 -7.61 3.48 21.34
N LYS A 6 -8.40 2.60 20.73
CA LYS A 6 -7.94 1.75 19.65
C LYS A 6 -7.84 2.66 18.44
N TYR A 7 -6.72 3.38 18.32
CA TYR A 7 -6.41 4.06 17.09
C TYR A 7 -6.52 3.03 15.95
N GLY A 8 -7.19 3.38 14.85
CA GLY A 8 -7.26 2.53 13.66
C GLY A 8 -5.89 2.30 12.99
N LEU A 9 -4.86 2.97 13.51
CA LEU A 9 -3.46 2.95 13.11
C LEU A 9 -2.63 2.12 14.08
N SER A 10 -1.63 1.40 13.57
CA SER A 10 -0.70 0.64 14.40
C SER A 10 0.26 1.56 15.17
N ALA A 11 0.98 0.97 16.14
CA ALA A 11 2.07 1.66 16.82
C ALA A 11 3.19 2.11 15.87
N ALA A 12 3.47 1.36 14.79
CA ALA A 12 4.49 1.72 13.81
C ALA A 12 4.07 2.94 12.99
N VAL A 13 2.81 2.97 12.53
CA VAL A 13 2.26 4.14 11.83
C VAL A 13 2.23 5.38 12.73
N LEU A 14 1.80 5.22 13.99
CA LEU A 14 1.82 6.32 14.96
C LEU A 14 3.24 6.83 15.23
N ALA A 15 4.23 5.95 15.30
CA ALA A 15 5.63 6.34 15.48
C ALA A 15 6.17 7.12 14.27
N LEU A 16 5.83 6.71 13.04
CA LEU A 16 6.21 7.45 11.83
C LEU A 16 5.60 8.86 11.80
N ILE A 17 4.32 8.99 12.17
CA ILE A 17 3.66 10.30 12.30
C ILE A 17 4.37 11.16 13.35
N ALA A 18 4.64 10.60 14.53
CA ALA A 18 5.32 11.32 15.61
C ALA A 18 6.75 11.75 15.23
N ALA A 19 7.43 10.97 14.39
CA ALA A 19 8.75 11.27 13.87
C ALA A 19 8.76 12.29 12.71
N GLY A 20 7.59 12.71 12.22
CA GLY A 20 7.48 13.62 11.07
C GLY A 20 7.88 12.97 9.74
N ALA A 21 7.67 11.66 9.60
CA ALA A 21 7.92 10.94 8.35
C ALA A 21 7.06 11.49 7.21
N SER A 22 7.52 11.31 5.97
CA SER A 22 6.80 11.79 4.79
C SER A 22 5.51 10.98 4.53
N ALA A 23 4.56 11.58 3.81
CA ALA A 23 3.31 10.90 3.44
C ALA A 23 3.53 9.56 2.70
N PRO A 24 4.48 9.42 1.74
CA PRO A 24 4.79 8.14 1.12
C PRO A 24 5.24 7.06 2.13
N GLU A 25 6.09 7.41 3.10
CA GLU A 25 6.61 6.46 4.11
C GLU A 25 5.51 5.99 5.06
N ILE A 26 4.67 6.93 5.53
CA ILE A 26 3.51 6.62 6.37
C ILE A 26 2.53 5.72 5.62
N LEU A 27 2.25 6.06 4.36
CA LEU A 27 1.32 5.31 3.51
C LEU A 27 1.86 3.91 3.21
N ASP A 28 3.17 3.75 2.96
CA ASP A 28 3.76 2.44 2.75
C ASP A 28 3.62 1.52 3.96
N GLN A 29 3.99 2.01 5.15
CA GLN A 29 3.85 1.24 6.38
C GLN A 29 2.38 0.85 6.61
N PHE A 30 1.47 1.80 6.43
CA PHE A 30 0.04 1.55 6.61
C PHE A 30 -0.47 0.48 5.62
N LEU A 31 -0.15 0.61 4.33
CA LEU A 31 -0.62 -0.34 3.32
C LEU A 31 0.02 -1.73 3.50
N ASP A 32 1.30 -1.82 3.90
CA ASP A 32 1.93 -3.13 4.19
C ASP A 32 1.20 -3.88 5.30
N GLU A 33 0.72 -3.17 6.32
CA GLU A 33 -0.05 -3.77 7.42
C GLU A 33 -1.47 -4.17 7.02
N LYS A 34 -2.11 -3.40 6.14
CA LYS A 34 -3.52 -3.61 5.78
C LYS A 34 -3.72 -4.59 4.63
N GLU A 35 -2.85 -4.54 3.64
CA GLU A 35 -2.98 -5.32 2.41
C GLU A 35 -2.05 -6.55 2.40
N GLY A 36 -0.95 -6.52 3.15
CA GLY A 36 0.12 -7.51 3.07
C GLY A 36 0.96 -7.38 1.78
N ASN A 37 1.97 -8.22 1.60
CA ASN A 37 2.82 -8.18 0.41
C ASN A 37 3.20 -9.59 -0.06
N HIS A 38 2.59 -10.04 -1.15
CA HIS A 38 2.70 -11.41 -1.66
C HIS A 38 3.52 -11.49 -2.94
N THR A 39 4.65 -12.19 -2.92
CA THR A 39 5.53 -12.34 -4.10
C THR A 39 5.02 -13.34 -5.14
N THR A 40 3.94 -14.06 -4.84
CA THR A 40 3.28 -15.02 -5.74
C THR A 40 1.84 -14.56 -5.95
N ALA A 41 1.37 -14.63 -7.20
CA ALA A 41 0.00 -14.27 -7.55
C ALA A 41 -1.03 -15.13 -6.81
N TYR A 42 -2.09 -14.49 -6.35
CA TYR A 42 -3.23 -15.09 -5.65
C TYR A 42 -4.55 -14.57 -6.24
N ARG A 43 -5.66 -15.24 -5.92
CA ARG A 43 -7.00 -14.69 -6.19
C ARG A 43 -7.45 -13.91 -4.97
N ASP A 44 -7.82 -12.65 -5.19
CA ASP A 44 -8.43 -11.84 -4.14
C ASP A 44 -9.90 -12.25 -3.88
N GLY A 45 -10.57 -11.54 -2.98
CA GLY A 45 -11.97 -11.81 -2.60
C GLY A 45 -12.98 -11.66 -3.74
N ALA A 46 -12.61 -10.97 -4.84
CA ALA A 46 -13.42 -10.86 -6.05
C ALA A 46 -13.01 -11.87 -7.14
N GLY A 47 -12.04 -12.74 -6.86
CA GLY A 47 -11.52 -13.73 -7.79
C GLY A 47 -10.56 -13.17 -8.84
N ILE A 48 -10.07 -11.93 -8.68
CA ILE A 48 -9.12 -11.31 -9.61
C ILE A 48 -7.70 -11.76 -9.25
N TRP A 49 -6.89 -12.01 -10.29
CA TRP A 49 -5.48 -12.33 -10.09
C TRP A 49 -4.71 -11.08 -9.65
N THR A 50 -4.07 -11.20 -8.49
CA THR A 50 -3.49 -10.10 -7.74
C THR A 50 -2.13 -10.51 -7.17
N ILE A 51 -1.18 -9.58 -7.02
CA ILE A 51 0.17 -9.83 -6.53
C ILE A 51 0.71 -8.63 -5.74
N CYS A 52 1.82 -8.81 -5.03
CA CYS A 52 2.45 -7.82 -4.16
C CYS A 52 1.45 -7.27 -3.15
N ARG A 53 1.24 -5.96 -3.11
CA ARG A 53 0.32 -5.27 -2.21
C ARG A 53 -1.03 -4.95 -2.90
N GLY A 54 -1.63 -5.93 -3.56
CA GLY A 54 -2.92 -5.73 -4.24
C GLY A 54 -2.84 -5.33 -5.72
N ALA A 55 -1.67 -5.43 -6.38
CA ALA A 55 -1.53 -5.06 -7.78
C ALA A 55 -2.17 -6.10 -8.71
N THR A 56 -3.03 -5.65 -9.63
CA THR A 56 -3.67 -6.49 -10.67
C THR A 56 -2.99 -6.38 -12.03
N ARG A 57 -2.05 -5.44 -12.17
CA ARG A 57 -1.21 -5.26 -13.36
C ARG A 57 0.24 -5.02 -12.96
N VAL A 58 1.16 -5.60 -13.71
CA VAL A 58 2.61 -5.43 -13.54
C VAL A 58 3.20 -5.11 -14.91
N ASP A 59 3.97 -4.03 -15.01
CA ASP A 59 4.56 -3.54 -16.27
C ASP A 59 3.52 -3.40 -17.41
N GLY A 60 2.32 -2.93 -17.05
CA GLY A 60 1.22 -2.73 -17.99
C GLY A 60 0.47 -4.01 -18.41
N LYS A 61 0.88 -5.20 -17.94
CA LYS A 61 0.22 -6.48 -18.26
C LYS A 61 -0.61 -6.99 -17.08
N PRO A 62 -1.74 -7.68 -17.32
CA PRO A 62 -2.49 -8.33 -16.24
C PRO A 62 -1.64 -9.34 -15.47
N VAL A 63 -1.88 -9.46 -14.16
CA VAL A 63 -1.36 -10.58 -13.36
C VAL A 63 -2.06 -11.87 -13.79
N ILE A 64 -1.29 -12.96 -13.88
CA ILE A 64 -1.76 -14.27 -14.37
C ILE A 64 -1.47 -15.36 -13.34
N PRO A 65 -2.18 -16.50 -13.39
CA PRO A 65 -1.88 -17.64 -12.53
C PRO A 65 -0.41 -18.06 -12.60
N GLY A 66 0.20 -18.33 -11.45
CA GLY A 66 1.60 -18.77 -11.37
C GLY A 66 2.64 -17.66 -11.53
N MET A 67 2.23 -16.39 -11.75
CA MET A 67 3.16 -15.27 -11.75
C MET A 67 3.84 -15.13 -10.38
N LYS A 68 5.17 -14.99 -10.40
CA LYS A 68 6.00 -14.79 -9.20
C LYS A 68 7.01 -13.67 -9.45
N LEU A 69 7.19 -12.81 -8.46
CA LEU A 69 8.10 -11.67 -8.50
C LEU A 69 9.13 -11.77 -7.37
N SER A 70 10.27 -11.10 -7.56
CA SER A 70 11.18 -10.87 -6.44
C SER A 70 10.60 -9.79 -5.51
N LYS A 71 11.05 -9.79 -4.24
CA LYS A 71 10.67 -8.75 -3.28
C LYS A 71 10.95 -7.34 -3.82
N GLY A 72 12.17 -7.11 -4.32
CA GLY A 72 12.53 -5.81 -4.92
C GLY A 72 11.73 -5.43 -6.16
N LYS A 73 11.14 -6.38 -6.89
CA LYS A 73 10.20 -6.05 -7.97
C LYS A 73 8.83 -5.66 -7.40
N CYS A 74 8.35 -6.34 -6.35
CA CYS A 74 7.14 -5.90 -5.64
C CYS A 74 7.32 -4.52 -5.02
N ASP A 75 8.47 -4.21 -4.42
CA ASP A 75 8.73 -2.89 -3.84
C ASP A 75 8.61 -1.79 -4.90
N ARG A 76 9.14 -2.03 -6.13
CA ARG A 76 8.97 -1.12 -7.26
C ARG A 76 7.52 -0.99 -7.73
N VAL A 77 6.80 -2.10 -7.83
CA VAL A 77 5.37 -2.09 -8.23
C VAL A 77 4.55 -1.31 -7.21
N ASN A 78 4.75 -1.59 -5.92
CA ASN A 78 4.06 -0.93 -4.81
C ASN A 78 4.34 0.58 -4.81
N ALA A 79 5.60 0.98 -5.03
CA ALA A 79 5.97 2.38 -5.15
C ALA A 79 5.24 3.09 -6.30
N ILE A 80 5.19 2.47 -7.48
CA ILE A 80 4.48 3.02 -8.64
C ILE A 80 2.98 3.22 -8.34
N GLU A 81 2.32 2.23 -7.74
CA GLU A 81 0.89 2.33 -7.43
C GLU A 81 0.61 3.37 -6.33
N ARG A 82 1.47 3.44 -5.30
CA ARG A 82 1.42 4.48 -4.27
C ARG A 82 1.58 5.87 -4.87
N ASP A 83 2.58 6.07 -5.72
CA ASP A 83 2.88 7.38 -6.31
C ASP A 83 1.75 7.84 -7.24
N LYS A 84 1.10 6.91 -7.96
CA LYS A 84 -0.13 7.21 -8.73
C LYS A 84 -1.27 7.67 -7.82
N ALA A 85 -1.47 7.01 -6.68
CA ALA A 85 -2.52 7.39 -5.73
C ALA A 85 -2.26 8.79 -5.15
N LEU A 86 -1.02 9.06 -4.73
CA LEU A 86 -0.62 10.38 -4.22
C LEU A 86 -0.75 11.48 -5.28
N ALA A 87 -0.29 11.23 -6.52
CA ALA A 87 -0.43 12.18 -7.62
C ALA A 87 -1.90 12.46 -7.94
N TRP A 88 -2.78 11.47 -7.83
CA TRP A 88 -4.21 11.69 -7.97
C TRP A 88 -4.75 12.58 -6.84
N VAL A 89 -4.37 12.34 -5.58
CA VAL A 89 -4.78 13.18 -4.45
C VAL A 89 -4.33 14.62 -4.64
N GLU A 90 -3.06 14.86 -4.95
CA GLU A 90 -2.50 16.20 -5.20
C GLU A 90 -3.21 16.92 -6.36
N LYS A 91 -3.53 16.18 -7.42
CA LYS A 91 -4.25 16.72 -8.57
C LYS A 91 -5.69 17.12 -8.22
N ASN A 92 -6.37 16.43 -7.32
CA ASN A 92 -7.82 16.60 -7.11
C ASN A 92 -8.19 17.33 -5.81
N ILE A 93 -7.38 17.23 -4.76
CA ILE A 93 -7.65 17.90 -3.48
C ILE A 93 -6.99 19.28 -3.49
N LYS A 94 -7.81 20.33 -3.36
CA LYS A 94 -7.39 21.74 -3.46
C LYS A 94 -7.46 22.50 -2.15
N VAL A 95 -7.66 21.79 -1.06
CA VAL A 95 -7.58 22.33 0.30
C VAL A 95 -6.28 21.87 0.94
N PRO A 96 -5.73 22.63 1.90
CA PRO A 96 -4.56 22.19 2.65
C PRO A 96 -4.81 20.83 3.32
N LEU A 97 -3.83 19.94 3.18
CA LEU A 97 -3.78 18.65 3.87
C LEU A 97 -2.64 18.67 4.89
N THR A 98 -2.84 17.96 6.00
CA THR A 98 -1.89 17.82 7.10
C THR A 98 -0.93 16.68 6.88
#